data_AF-C7MBK8-F1
#
_entry.id   AF-C7MBK8-F1
#
_cell.length_a   1.000
_cell.length_b   1.000
_cell.length_c   1.000
_cell.angle_alpha   90.00
_cell.angle_beta   90.00
_cell.angle_gamma   90.00
#
_symmetry.space_group_name_H-M   'P 1'
#
loop_
_entity.id
_entity.type
_entity.pdbx_description
1 polymer ?
#
loop_
_entity_poly.entity_id
_entity_poly.type
_entity_poly.pdbx_seq_one_letter_code
_entity_poly.pdbx_strand_id
1 'polypeptide(L)'
;MSTSPPSPRHLPPDSSGTAAGLFGGRQAAKVRAIVNADLLPEERASADAMVMTAWLTAAQRAQYAPSLRSGPDAEEFIQRLADERRVVLEEGADAVADELDSAAEAEAGARQLPLRVVEGVLLLVVVGAFAATVVQGVRAEGGGLAERIPENALALLVTMLVAALLAAVVGAVATRRRDRILLDWAVSRPGQLGRGLPLRRPLQGESAGPALVRALGPALLVGAGVLAIVAGAAVLLITLMRGEDGEMARWSPWMLGGGAASLVAAVLIVYLRSRRQLQSARRARACEWIGHAPPGEEPPAL
;
A
#
# COMPACT_ATOMS: atom_id res chain seq x y z
N MET A 1 27.21 -41.23 -8.25
CA MET A 1 26.80 -39.86 -7.91
C MET A 1 25.93 -39.34 -9.04
N SER A 2 24.61 -39.28 -8.85
CA SER A 2 23.66 -38.82 -9.87
C SER A 2 23.32 -37.35 -9.61
N THR A 3 23.83 -36.45 -10.43
CA THR A 3 23.45 -35.03 -10.44
C THR A 3 22.11 -34.88 -11.15
N SER A 4 21.10 -34.37 -10.45
CA SER A 4 19.80 -34.03 -11.04
C SER A 4 19.98 -32.99 -12.17
N PRO A 5 19.23 -33.08 -13.27
CA PRO A 5 19.32 -32.13 -14.37
C PRO A 5 18.85 -30.73 -13.91
N PRO A 6 19.42 -29.64 -14.47
CA PRO A 6 19.03 -28.28 -14.14
C PRO A 6 17.60 -27.98 -14.60
N SER A 7 16.83 -27.28 -13.77
CA SER A 7 15.46 -26.87 -14.08
C SER A 7 15.38 -26.02 -15.37
N PRO A 8 14.36 -26.22 -16.22
CA PRO A 8 14.16 -25.41 -17.43
C PRO A 8 14.00 -23.91 -17.10
N ARG A 9 14.69 -23.06 -17.87
CA ARG A 9 14.76 -21.58 -17.74
C ARG A 9 13.44 -20.81 -17.93
N HIS A 10 12.31 -21.49 -18.03
CA HIS A 10 11.02 -20.89 -18.40
C HIS A 10 9.99 -20.87 -17.26
N LEU A 11 10.36 -21.28 -16.06
CA LEU A 11 9.50 -21.15 -14.89
C LEU A 11 10.13 -20.19 -13.88
N PRO A 12 9.42 -19.12 -13.47
CA PRO A 12 9.88 -18.31 -12.35
C PRO A 12 9.94 -19.16 -11.07
N PRO A 13 10.89 -18.89 -10.16
CA PRO A 13 11.03 -19.66 -8.94
C PRO A 13 9.77 -19.55 -8.07
N ASP A 14 9.31 -20.69 -7.55
CA ASP A 14 8.22 -20.78 -6.60
C ASP A 14 8.57 -20.01 -5.32
N SER A 15 8.03 -18.79 -5.19
CA SER A 15 8.00 -18.08 -3.90
C SER A 15 6.94 -18.72 -3.01
N SER A 16 7.34 -19.79 -2.33
CA SER A 16 6.56 -20.42 -1.26
C SER A 16 6.49 -19.50 -0.03
N GLY A 17 5.29 -19.39 0.56
CA GLY A 17 5.14 -19.07 1.98
C GLY A 17 4.62 -17.67 2.34
N THR A 18 3.31 -17.44 2.20
CA THR A 18 2.57 -16.75 3.27
C THR A 18 1.11 -17.17 3.22
N ALA A 19 0.63 -17.78 4.31
CA ALA A 19 -0.74 -18.24 4.47
C ALA A 19 -1.70 -17.04 4.38
N ALA A 20 -2.36 -16.90 3.23
CA ALA A 20 -3.39 -15.89 3.04
C ALA A 20 -4.70 -16.40 3.66
N GLY A 21 -5.22 -15.67 4.64
CA GLY A 21 -6.57 -15.91 5.18
C GLY A 21 -7.64 -15.97 4.09
N LEU A 22 -8.80 -16.55 4.43
CA LEU A 22 -9.89 -16.97 3.53
C LEU A 22 -10.32 -15.98 2.43
N PHE A 23 -10.08 -14.67 2.58
CA PHE A 23 -10.38 -13.64 1.57
C PHE A 23 -9.16 -13.09 0.80
N GLY A 24 -7.94 -13.26 1.31
CA GLY A 24 -6.71 -12.74 0.70
C GLY A 24 -6.19 -13.62 -0.45
N GLY A 25 -6.44 -14.93 -0.40
CA GLY A 25 -5.91 -15.89 -1.38
C GLY A 25 -6.41 -15.66 -2.81
N ARG A 26 -7.71 -15.39 -2.99
CA ARG A 26 -8.31 -15.09 -4.31
C ARG A 26 -7.81 -13.78 -4.90
N GLN A 27 -7.58 -12.77 -4.04
CA GLN A 27 -7.07 -11.47 -4.47
C GLN A 27 -5.60 -11.56 -4.86
N ALA A 28 -4.78 -12.25 -4.07
CA ALA A 28 -3.39 -12.53 -4.41
C ALA A 28 -3.28 -13.37 -5.69
N ALA A 29 -4.19 -14.33 -5.92
CA ALA A 29 -4.26 -15.08 -7.18
C ALA A 29 -4.63 -14.18 -8.37
N LYS A 30 -5.60 -13.27 -8.20
CA LYS A 30 -5.99 -12.31 -9.25
C LYS A 30 -4.87 -11.31 -9.57
N VAL A 31 -4.17 -10.83 -8.56
CA VAL A 31 -3.00 -9.97 -8.73
C VAL A 31 -1.88 -10.72 -9.45
N ARG A 32 -1.57 -11.95 -9.01
CA ARG A 32 -0.61 -12.83 -9.68
C ARG A 32 -1.00 -13.11 -11.13
N ALA A 33 -2.27 -13.38 -11.42
CA ALA A 33 -2.76 -13.59 -12.78
C ALA A 33 -2.62 -12.34 -13.66
N ILE A 34 -2.80 -11.13 -13.11
CA ILE A 34 -2.59 -9.87 -13.86
C ILE A 34 -1.11 -9.61 -14.10
N VAL A 35 -0.23 -9.99 -13.17
CA VAL A 35 1.22 -9.84 -13.32
C VAL A 35 1.77 -10.88 -14.30
N ASN A 36 1.31 -12.12 -14.18
CA ASN A 36 1.75 -13.30 -14.94
C ASN A 36 0.88 -13.58 -16.16
N ALA A 37 0.03 -12.66 -16.60
CA ALA A 37 -0.70 -12.86 -17.85
C ALA A 37 0.31 -12.84 -19.00
N ASP A 38 0.49 -14.00 -19.64
CA ASP A 38 1.25 -14.20 -20.87
C ASP A 38 0.55 -13.46 -22.02
N LEU A 39 0.74 -12.15 -22.05
CA LEU A 39 0.31 -11.28 -23.13
C LEU A 39 1.40 -11.24 -24.20
N LEU A 40 0.99 -11.12 -25.46
CA LEU A 40 1.93 -10.81 -26.54
C LEU A 40 2.64 -9.47 -26.24
N PRO A 41 3.90 -9.29 -26.67
CA PRO A 41 4.66 -8.06 -26.41
C PRO A 41 3.91 -6.76 -26.75
N GLU A 42 3.18 -6.75 -27.85
CA GLU A 42 2.35 -5.61 -28.30
C GLU A 42 1.17 -5.30 -27.35
N GLU A 43 0.41 -6.32 -26.96
CA GLU A 43 -0.71 -6.19 -26.01
C GLU A 43 -0.22 -5.75 -24.63
N ARG A 44 0.95 -6.26 -24.23
CA ARG A 44 1.61 -5.85 -22.99
C ARG A 44 2.05 -4.39 -23.07
N ALA A 45 2.73 -4.00 -24.14
CA ALA A 45 3.28 -2.66 -24.31
C ALA A 45 2.17 -1.60 -24.31
N SER A 46 1.06 -1.85 -25.02
CA SER A 46 -0.10 -0.95 -25.02
C SER A 46 -0.74 -0.81 -23.63
N ALA A 47 -0.95 -1.93 -22.92
CA ALA A 47 -1.49 -1.90 -21.56
C ALA A 47 -0.58 -1.16 -20.57
N ASP A 48 0.74 -1.40 -20.63
CA ASP A 48 1.74 -0.74 -19.79
C ASP A 48 1.78 0.76 -20.09
N ALA A 49 1.76 1.16 -21.37
CA ALA A 49 1.76 2.55 -21.80
C ALA A 49 0.50 3.30 -21.33
N MET A 50 -0.68 2.68 -21.39
CA MET A 50 -1.92 3.27 -20.85
C MET A 50 -1.81 3.50 -19.34
N VAL A 51 -1.31 2.51 -18.60
CA VAL A 51 -1.15 2.60 -17.14
C VAL A 51 -0.11 3.66 -16.76
N MET A 52 1.01 3.71 -17.46
CA MET A 52 2.08 4.68 -17.23
C MET A 52 1.59 6.11 -17.55
N THR A 53 0.93 6.30 -18.68
CA THR A 53 0.36 7.61 -19.07
C THR A 53 -0.66 8.11 -18.05
N ALA A 54 -1.52 7.21 -17.54
CA ALA A 54 -2.48 7.55 -16.49
C ALA A 54 -1.81 7.86 -15.13
N TRP A 55 -0.56 7.42 -14.93
CA TRP A 55 0.19 7.69 -13.71
C TRP A 55 1.00 8.98 -13.78
N LEU A 56 1.53 9.32 -14.97
CA LEU A 56 2.27 10.55 -15.21
C LEU A 56 1.37 11.79 -15.16
N THR A 57 1.92 12.88 -14.64
CA THR A 57 1.29 14.20 -14.68
C THR A 57 1.34 14.79 -16.10
N ALA A 58 0.47 15.76 -16.40
CA ALA A 58 0.52 16.46 -17.68
C ALA A 58 1.88 17.13 -17.96
N ALA A 59 2.53 17.69 -16.92
CA ALA A 59 3.86 18.29 -17.03
C ALA A 59 4.93 17.25 -17.37
N GLN A 60 4.91 16.08 -16.71
CA GLN A 60 5.82 14.98 -16.99
C GLN A 60 5.64 14.44 -18.41
N ARG A 61 4.39 14.30 -18.88
CA ARG A 61 4.12 13.90 -20.27
C ARG A 61 4.65 14.92 -21.28
N ALA A 62 4.42 16.21 -21.03
CA ALA A 62 4.95 17.27 -21.88
C ALA A 62 6.49 17.30 -21.90
N GLN A 63 7.14 16.98 -20.78
CA GLN A 63 8.60 16.88 -20.71
C GLN A 63 9.14 15.68 -21.49
N TYR A 64 8.45 14.53 -21.48
CA TYR A 64 8.88 13.32 -22.21
C TYR A 64 8.47 13.32 -23.70
N ALA A 65 7.43 14.07 -24.08
CA ALA A 65 6.89 14.07 -25.44
C ALA A 65 7.95 14.28 -26.56
N PRO A 66 8.97 15.16 -26.41
CA PRO A 66 10.01 15.33 -27.41
C PRO A 66 10.83 14.06 -27.68
N SER A 67 11.12 13.23 -26.66
CA SER A 67 11.87 11.98 -26.87
C SER A 67 11.06 10.93 -27.62
N LEU A 68 9.74 10.90 -27.40
CA LEU A 68 8.79 10.06 -28.13
C LEU A 68 8.44 10.58 -29.52
N ARG A 69 8.81 11.84 -29.82
CA ARG A 69 8.31 12.58 -31.00
C ARG A 69 6.78 12.57 -31.06
N SER A 70 6.12 12.61 -29.90
CA SER A 70 4.66 12.65 -29.79
C SER A 70 4.17 14.10 -29.77
N GLY A 71 3.00 14.36 -30.36
CA GLY A 71 2.28 15.61 -30.20
C GLY A 71 1.74 15.84 -28.77
N PRO A 72 0.93 16.89 -28.57
CA PRO A 72 0.33 17.22 -27.27
C PRO A 72 -0.82 16.27 -26.88
N ASP A 73 -1.27 15.41 -27.80
CA ASP A 73 -2.38 14.50 -27.57
C ASP A 73 -2.00 13.30 -26.70
N ALA A 74 -2.89 12.95 -25.78
CA ALA A 74 -2.69 11.86 -24.84
C ALA A 74 -2.75 10.50 -25.52
N GLU A 75 -3.60 10.33 -26.53
CA GLU A 75 -3.74 9.08 -27.27
C GLU A 75 -2.51 8.82 -28.14
N GLU A 76 -2.02 9.86 -28.84
CA GLU A 76 -0.75 9.78 -29.55
C GLU A 76 0.43 9.47 -28.62
N PHE A 77 0.49 10.11 -27.44
CA PHE A 77 1.52 9.80 -26.44
C PHE A 77 1.49 8.33 -26.01
N ILE A 78 0.29 7.78 -25.76
CA ILE A 78 0.12 6.35 -25.40
C ILE A 78 0.64 5.47 -26.52
N GLN A 79 0.28 5.74 -27.77
CA GLN A 79 0.70 4.94 -28.91
C GLN A 79 2.23 4.96 -29.07
N ARG A 80 2.85 6.14 -29.00
CA ARG A 80 4.31 6.28 -29.12
C ARG A 80 5.06 5.60 -27.98
N LEU A 81 4.55 5.71 -26.75
CA LEU A 81 5.13 5.03 -25.60
C LEU A 81 4.97 3.50 -25.69
N ALA A 82 3.84 3.03 -26.24
CA ALA A 82 3.64 1.60 -26.51
C ALA A 82 4.63 1.10 -27.56
N ASP A 83 4.86 1.85 -28.64
CA ASP A 83 5.86 1.50 -29.65
C ASP A 83 7.27 1.38 -29.04
N GLU A 84 7.68 2.35 -28.21
CA GLU A 84 8.98 2.32 -27.50
C GLU A 84 9.08 1.09 -26.57
N ARG A 85 8.04 0.82 -25.79
CA ARG A 85 7.99 -0.32 -24.85
C ARG A 85 7.99 -1.66 -25.59
N ARG A 86 7.33 -1.75 -26.74
CA ARG A 86 7.28 -2.96 -27.58
C ARG A 86 8.66 -3.31 -28.10
N VAL A 87 9.38 -2.34 -28.65
CA VAL A 87 10.76 -2.54 -29.15
C VAL A 87 11.64 -3.13 -28.03
N VAL A 88 11.57 -2.57 -26.82
CA VAL A 88 12.35 -3.07 -25.70
C VAL A 88 11.92 -4.48 -25.26
N LEU A 89 10.63 -4.82 -25.34
CA LEU A 89 10.13 -6.16 -25.01
C LEU A 89 10.53 -7.22 -26.05
N GLU A 90 10.60 -6.85 -27.33
CA GLU A 90 10.90 -7.76 -28.44
C GLU A 90 12.40 -7.92 -28.68
N GLU A 91 13.14 -6.81 -28.66
CA GLU A 91 14.57 -6.77 -29.00
C GLU A 91 15.47 -6.79 -27.76
N GLY A 92 14.90 -6.51 -26.58
CA GLY A 92 15.65 -6.27 -25.36
C GLY A 92 16.06 -4.80 -25.21
N ALA A 93 16.58 -4.45 -24.03
CA ALA A 93 17.14 -3.12 -23.80
C ALA A 93 18.67 -3.15 -23.96
N ASP A 94 19.18 -2.34 -24.86
CA ASP A 94 20.62 -2.03 -24.91
C ASP A 94 21.06 -1.36 -23.61
N ALA A 95 22.26 -1.71 -23.15
CA ALA A 95 22.87 -1.12 -21.98
C ALA A 95 23.18 0.36 -22.23
N VAL A 96 22.58 1.24 -21.42
CA VAL A 96 22.92 2.66 -21.39
C VAL A 96 24.01 2.87 -20.34
N ALA A 97 25.13 3.49 -20.75
CA ALA A 97 26.19 3.85 -19.82
C ALA A 97 25.62 4.74 -18.71
N ASP A 98 26.03 4.52 -17.45
CA ASP A 98 25.58 5.22 -16.24
C ASP A 98 24.15 4.93 -15.72
N GLU A 99 23.33 4.14 -16.42
CA GLU A 99 21.90 4.04 -16.12
C GLU A 99 21.61 3.52 -14.70
N LEU A 100 22.35 2.50 -14.28
CA LEU A 100 22.23 1.91 -12.94
C LEU A 100 22.76 2.84 -11.84
N ASP A 101 23.87 3.54 -12.12
CA ASP A 101 24.49 4.46 -11.16
C ASP A 101 23.64 5.71 -10.96
N SER A 102 23.14 6.28 -12.07
CA SER A 102 22.20 7.40 -12.04
C SER A 102 20.89 7.03 -11.35
N ALA A 103 20.37 5.83 -11.57
CA ALA A 103 19.20 5.34 -10.86
C ALA A 103 19.46 5.20 -9.35
N ALA A 104 20.63 4.71 -8.96
CA ALA A 104 21.02 4.59 -7.55
C ALA A 104 21.16 5.96 -6.88
N GLU A 105 21.74 6.95 -7.56
CA GLU A 105 21.80 8.34 -7.10
C GLU A 105 20.41 8.96 -6.96
N ALA A 106 19.52 8.74 -7.94
CA ALA A 106 18.13 9.18 -7.88
C ALA A 106 17.38 8.52 -6.71
N GLU A 107 17.59 7.22 -6.47
CA GLU A 107 17.04 6.53 -5.30
C GLU A 107 17.56 7.10 -3.98
N ALA A 108 18.85 7.42 -3.90
CA ALA A 108 19.46 8.03 -2.73
C ALA A 108 18.90 9.44 -2.48
N GLY A 109 18.80 10.27 -3.51
CA GLY A 109 18.22 11.62 -3.45
C GLY A 109 16.71 11.61 -3.16
N ALA A 110 15.99 10.59 -3.59
CA ALA A 110 14.56 10.43 -3.32
C ALA A 110 14.25 9.96 -1.88
N ARG A 111 15.27 9.64 -1.07
CA ARG A 111 15.08 9.20 0.32
C ARG A 111 14.45 10.33 1.15
N GLN A 112 13.19 10.15 1.51
CA GLN A 112 12.46 11.08 2.37
C GLN A 112 12.82 10.89 3.86
N LEU A 113 14.12 10.89 4.21
CA LEU A 113 14.60 10.58 5.57
C LEU A 113 13.91 11.40 6.67
N PRO A 114 13.72 12.74 6.54
CA PRO A 114 13.04 13.52 7.57
C PRO A 114 11.60 13.04 7.83
N LEU A 115 10.83 12.78 6.76
CA LEU A 115 9.47 12.28 6.89
C LEU A 115 9.44 10.85 7.44
N ARG A 116 10.44 10.02 7.13
CA ARG A 116 10.59 8.67 7.67
C ARG A 116 10.90 8.68 9.17
N VAL A 117 11.71 9.63 9.63
CA VAL A 117 11.97 9.83 11.07
C VAL A 117 10.68 10.24 11.78
N VAL A 118 9.93 11.20 11.23
CA VAL A 118 8.63 11.61 11.80
C VAL A 118 7.64 10.44 11.85
N GLU A 119 7.54 9.64 10.77
CA GLU A 119 6.72 8.42 10.76
C GLU A 119 7.15 7.44 11.88
N GLY A 120 8.45 7.20 12.03
CA GLY A 120 8.99 6.33 13.07
C GLY A 120 8.70 6.83 14.49
N VAL A 121 8.85 8.13 14.74
CA VAL A 121 8.54 8.74 16.04
C VAL A 121 7.04 8.61 16.36
N LEU A 122 6.16 8.86 15.38
CA LEU A 122 4.72 8.70 15.58
C LEU A 122 4.33 7.25 15.88
N LEU A 123 4.96 6.28 15.21
CA LEU A 123 4.74 4.86 15.52
C LEU A 123 5.26 4.48 16.91
N LEU A 124 6.40 5.03 17.34
CA LEU A 124 6.90 4.84 18.71
C LEU A 124 5.93 5.41 19.75
N VAL A 125 5.30 6.56 19.48
CA VAL A 125 4.25 7.11 20.35
C VAL A 125 3.06 6.16 20.45
N VAL A 126 2.61 5.55 19.34
CA VAL A 126 1.53 4.53 19.35
C VAL A 126 1.90 3.35 20.23
N VAL A 127 3.11 2.79 20.05
CA VAL A 127 3.60 1.65 20.84
C VAL A 127 3.73 2.02 22.32
N GLY A 128 4.27 3.20 22.62
CA GLY A 128 4.41 3.70 23.99
C GLY A 128 3.07 3.88 24.70
N ALA A 129 2.08 4.47 24.02
CA ALA A 129 0.74 4.65 24.57
C ALA A 129 0.01 3.30 24.75
N PHE A 130 0.21 2.34 23.84
CA PHE A 130 -0.31 0.99 24.00
C PHE A 130 0.31 0.29 25.23
N ALA A 131 1.64 0.33 25.36
CA ALA A 131 2.35 -0.25 26.49
C ALA A 131 1.92 0.40 27.82
N ALA A 132 1.76 1.72 27.85
CA ALA A 132 1.25 2.43 29.01
C ALA A 132 -0.17 1.97 29.40
N THR A 133 -1.05 1.77 28.40
CA THR A 133 -2.42 1.26 28.62
C THR A 133 -2.40 -0.13 29.24
N VAL A 134 -1.55 -1.04 28.72
CA VAL A 134 -1.41 -2.40 29.25
C VAL A 134 -0.84 -2.40 30.67
N VAL A 135 0.22 -1.63 30.93
CA VAL A 135 0.86 -1.55 32.26
C VAL A 135 -0.10 -0.98 33.31
N GLN A 136 -0.85 0.08 32.96
CA GLN A 136 -1.85 0.65 33.87
C GLN A 136 -3.00 -0.33 34.13
N GLY A 137 -3.46 -1.05 33.11
CA GLY A 137 -4.50 -2.07 33.27
C GLY A 137 -4.08 -3.28 34.11
N VAL A 138 -2.80 -3.67 34.06
CA VAL A 138 -2.25 -4.75 34.91
C VAL A 138 -2.08 -4.29 36.37
N ARG A 139 -1.76 -3.01 36.59
CA ARG A 139 -1.58 -2.43 37.94
C ARG A 139 -2.90 -2.07 38.63
N ALA A 140 -4.01 -2.04 37.89
CA ALA A 140 -5.33 -1.77 38.46
C ALA A 140 -5.82 -3.01 39.25
N GLU A 141 -5.84 -2.91 40.58
CA GLU A 141 -6.27 -3.95 41.52
C GLU A 141 -7.81 -4.11 41.60
N GLY A 142 -8.49 -4.05 40.46
CA GLY A 142 -9.95 -4.21 40.34
C GLY A 142 -10.38 -5.65 40.05
N GLY A 143 -11.44 -6.13 40.72
CA GLY A 143 -12.01 -7.46 40.53
C GLY A 143 -12.80 -7.61 39.22
N GLY A 144 -13.31 -6.49 38.69
CA GLY A 144 -14.07 -6.44 37.43
C GLY A 144 -13.33 -5.83 36.24
N LEU A 145 -13.71 -6.24 35.02
CA LEU A 145 -13.11 -5.74 33.77
C LEU A 145 -13.32 -4.22 33.56
N ALA A 146 -14.41 -3.67 34.11
CA ALA A 146 -14.73 -2.23 34.06
C ALA A 146 -13.89 -1.40 35.04
N GLU A 147 -13.45 -1.97 36.17
CA GLU A 147 -12.61 -1.30 37.17
C GLU A 147 -11.12 -1.27 36.76
N ARG A 148 -10.74 -2.04 35.73
CA ARG A 148 -9.38 -2.09 35.18
C ARG A 148 -9.13 -1.10 34.05
N ILE A 149 -10.12 -0.30 33.69
CA ILE A 149 -9.96 0.75 32.67
C ILE A 149 -9.23 1.93 33.34
N PRO A 150 -8.02 2.31 32.89
CA PRO A 150 -7.32 3.43 33.50
C PRO A 150 -8.13 4.73 33.34
N GLU A 151 -8.05 5.64 34.33
CA GLU A 151 -8.73 6.94 34.27
C GLU A 151 -8.38 7.73 33.00
N ASN A 152 -7.15 7.55 32.50
CA ASN A 152 -6.64 8.18 31.28
C ASN A 152 -6.84 7.33 30.01
N ALA A 153 -7.61 6.23 30.07
CA ALA A 153 -7.77 5.29 28.94
C ALA A 153 -8.26 5.99 27.67
N LEU A 154 -9.22 6.90 27.80
CA LEU A 154 -9.76 7.65 26.67
C LEU A 154 -8.71 8.56 26.05
N ALA A 155 -7.93 9.27 26.87
CA ALA A 155 -6.84 10.14 26.40
C ALA A 155 -5.74 9.34 25.69
N LEU A 156 -5.35 8.19 26.23
CA LEU A 156 -4.37 7.28 25.63
C LEU A 156 -4.88 6.71 24.29
N LEU A 157 -6.16 6.31 24.23
CA LEU A 157 -6.78 5.80 23.02
C LEU A 157 -6.86 6.86 21.92
N VAL A 158 -7.27 8.09 22.27
CA VAL A 158 -7.28 9.21 21.31
C VAL A 158 -5.86 9.52 20.81
N THR A 159 -4.86 9.50 21.70
CA THR A 159 -3.47 9.73 21.33
C THR A 159 -2.95 8.64 20.38
N MET A 160 -3.22 7.36 20.66
CA MET A 160 -2.88 6.25 19.75
C MET A 160 -3.54 6.43 18.37
N LEU A 161 -4.84 6.76 18.34
CA LEU A 161 -5.58 6.93 17.10
C LEU A 161 -5.00 8.08 16.26
N VAL A 162 -4.81 9.25 16.87
CA VAL A 162 -4.28 10.43 16.18
C VAL A 162 -2.86 10.19 15.70
N ALA A 163 -1.98 9.61 16.53
CA ALA A 163 -0.61 9.31 16.15
C ALA A 163 -0.54 8.29 15.00
N ALA A 164 -1.37 7.24 15.03
CA ALA A 164 -1.44 6.24 13.95
C ALA A 164 -1.94 6.86 12.62
N LEU A 165 -2.95 7.72 12.68
CA LEU A 165 -3.46 8.43 11.51
C LEU A 165 -2.40 9.39 10.93
N LEU A 166 -1.73 10.16 11.78
CA LEU A 166 -0.64 11.04 11.35
C LEU A 166 0.52 10.25 10.75
N ALA A 167 0.93 9.12 11.36
CA ALA A 167 1.97 8.25 10.82
C ALA A 167 1.59 7.73 9.42
N ALA A 168 0.32 7.35 9.22
CA ALA A 168 -0.19 6.95 7.92
C ALA A 168 -0.17 8.09 6.89
N VAL A 169 -0.57 9.31 7.28
CA VAL A 169 -0.51 10.47 6.37
C VAL A 169 0.93 10.80 5.99
N VAL A 170 1.84 10.90 6.96
CA VAL A 170 3.26 11.19 6.74
C VAL A 170 3.90 10.11 5.87
N GLY A 171 3.67 8.84 6.20
CA GLY A 171 4.18 7.70 5.44
C GLY A 171 3.66 7.66 3.99
N ALA A 172 2.41 8.06 3.76
CA ALA A 172 1.83 8.15 2.42
C ALA A 172 2.39 9.33 1.62
N VAL A 173 2.59 10.49 2.25
CA VAL A 173 3.21 11.67 1.63
C VAL A 173 4.65 11.37 1.26
N ALA A 174 5.41 10.72 2.15
CA ALA A 174 6.79 10.32 1.90
C ALA A 174 6.90 9.38 0.69
N THR A 175 6.04 8.35 0.60
CA THR A 175 6.03 7.44 -0.54
C THR A 175 5.63 8.16 -1.83
N ARG A 176 4.61 9.03 -1.81
CA ARG A 176 4.22 9.82 -2.99
C ARG A 176 5.32 10.76 -3.49
N ARG A 177 6.05 11.42 -2.57
CA ARG A 177 7.17 12.30 -2.94
C ARG A 177 8.32 11.51 -3.53
N ARG A 178 8.67 10.37 -2.93
CA ARG A 178 9.68 9.45 -3.47
C ARG A 178 9.33 9.00 -4.87
N ASP A 179 8.10 8.49 -5.07
CA ASP A 179 7.65 8.00 -6.38
C ASP A 179 7.67 9.12 -7.43
N ARG A 180 7.26 10.35 -7.06
CA ARG A 180 7.31 11.51 -7.96
C ARG A 180 8.72 11.84 -8.41
N ILE A 181 9.69 11.90 -7.49
CA ILE A 181 11.10 12.20 -7.81
C ILE A 181 11.67 11.12 -8.75
N LEU A 182 11.35 9.85 -8.52
CA LEU A 182 11.80 8.75 -9.37
C LEU A 182 11.16 8.78 -10.75
N LEU A 183 9.88 9.17 -10.86
CA LEU A 183 9.22 9.39 -12.15
C LEU A 183 9.77 10.61 -12.88
N ASP A 184 10.10 11.69 -12.16
CA ASP A 184 10.73 12.88 -12.74
C ASP A 184 12.12 12.54 -13.30
N TRP A 185 12.90 11.72 -12.59
CA TRP A 185 14.16 11.16 -13.11
C TRP A 185 13.94 10.37 -14.40
N ALA A 186 12.96 9.47 -14.42
CA ALA A 186 12.67 8.66 -15.59
C ALA A 186 12.27 9.49 -16.81
N VAL A 187 11.42 10.47 -16.60
CA VAL A 187 10.94 11.40 -17.64
C VAL A 187 12.07 12.30 -18.15
N SER A 188 13.11 12.54 -17.36
CA SER A 188 14.26 13.36 -17.80
C SER A 188 15.19 12.62 -18.78
N ARG A 189 15.05 11.30 -18.93
CA ARG A 189 15.95 10.45 -19.72
C ARG A 189 15.23 9.85 -20.93
N PRO A 190 15.71 10.08 -22.16
CA PRO A 190 15.04 9.57 -23.36
C PRO A 190 15.11 8.04 -23.41
N GLY A 191 13.97 7.40 -23.69
CA GLY A 191 13.88 5.94 -23.79
C GLY A 191 13.79 5.21 -22.44
N GLN A 192 13.77 5.92 -21.30
CA GLN A 192 13.74 5.28 -19.99
C GLN A 192 12.36 4.69 -19.67
N LEU A 193 11.27 5.37 -20.03
CA LEU A 193 9.92 4.89 -19.72
C LEU A 193 9.60 3.59 -20.46
N GLY A 194 10.11 3.41 -21.69
CA GLY A 194 10.02 2.16 -22.44
C GLY A 194 10.90 1.05 -21.88
N ARG A 195 12.03 1.35 -21.23
CA ARG A 195 12.87 0.33 -20.55
C ARG A 195 12.38 -0.04 -19.15
N GLY A 196 11.64 0.86 -18.51
CA GLY A 196 11.20 0.70 -17.13
C GLY A 196 12.20 1.32 -16.16
N LEU A 197 12.06 1.00 -14.87
CA LEU A 197 12.76 1.70 -13.81
C LEU A 197 13.69 0.74 -13.07
N PRO A 198 15.03 0.85 -13.23
CA PRO A 198 16.01 -0.03 -12.57
C PRO A 198 16.14 0.33 -11.08
N LEU A 199 15.08 0.07 -10.34
CA LEU A 199 14.96 0.41 -8.93
C LEU A 199 15.27 -0.80 -8.07
N ARG A 200 16.08 -0.59 -7.03
CA ARG A 200 16.34 -1.62 -6.00
C ARG A 200 15.12 -1.83 -5.13
N ARG A 201 14.35 -0.76 -4.90
CA ARG A 201 13.14 -0.80 -4.08
C ARG A 201 11.93 -0.47 -4.93
N PRO A 202 10.88 -1.31 -4.94
CA PRO A 202 9.72 -1.10 -5.78
C PRO A 202 9.09 0.28 -5.53
N LEU A 203 8.58 0.88 -6.61
CA LEU A 203 7.71 2.04 -6.50
C LEU A 203 6.45 1.65 -5.76
N GLN A 204 5.91 2.60 -4.99
CA GLN A 204 4.74 2.35 -4.14
C GLN A 204 4.97 1.29 -3.05
N GLY A 205 6.23 0.97 -2.72
CA GLY A 205 6.56 0.18 -1.53
C GLY A 205 5.82 0.74 -0.31
N GLU A 206 5.04 -0.13 0.36
CA GLU A 206 4.22 0.29 1.49
C GLU A 206 5.12 0.72 2.66
N SER A 207 4.78 1.86 3.24
CA SER A 207 5.37 2.33 4.47
C SER A 207 4.63 1.78 5.69
N ALA A 208 5.33 1.71 6.82
CA ALA A 208 4.83 1.01 8.01
C ALA A 208 3.54 1.64 8.55
N GLY A 209 3.42 2.97 8.57
CA GLY A 209 2.22 3.67 9.03
C GLY A 209 0.97 3.33 8.21
N PRO A 210 0.96 3.57 6.89
CA PRO A 210 -0.14 3.18 6.02
C PRO A 210 -0.44 1.69 6.06
N ALA A 211 0.58 0.82 6.13
CA ALA A 211 0.39 -0.62 6.21
C ALA A 211 -0.37 -1.01 7.48
N LEU A 212 0.02 -0.46 8.64
CA LEU A 212 -0.60 -0.72 9.93
C LEU A 212 -2.08 -0.30 9.94
N VAL A 213 -2.39 0.92 9.49
CA VAL A 213 -3.78 1.41 9.41
C VAL A 213 -4.61 0.58 8.43
N ARG A 214 -4.04 0.15 7.30
CA ARG A 214 -4.74 -0.70 6.32
C ARG A 214 -4.98 -2.12 6.82
N ALA A 215 -4.06 -2.65 7.62
CA ALA A 215 -4.16 -4.00 8.16
C ALA A 215 -5.15 -4.06 9.32
N LEU A 216 -5.02 -3.16 10.30
CA LEU A 216 -5.79 -3.19 11.54
C LEU A 216 -7.10 -2.41 11.44
N GLY A 217 -7.18 -1.35 10.64
CA GLY A 217 -8.33 -0.45 10.57
C GLY A 217 -9.67 -1.15 10.31
N PRO A 218 -9.81 -1.99 9.27
CA PRO A 218 -11.06 -2.71 9.01
C PRO A 218 -11.45 -3.67 10.14
N ALA A 219 -10.48 -4.37 10.73
CA ALA A 219 -10.74 -5.30 11.82
C ALA A 219 -11.21 -4.57 13.08
N LEU A 220 -10.58 -3.45 13.41
CA LEU A 220 -10.97 -2.58 14.51
C LEU A 220 -12.37 -1.98 14.30
N LEU A 221 -12.69 -1.53 13.09
CA LEU A 221 -14.03 -1.02 12.76
C LEU A 221 -15.10 -2.11 12.87
N VAL A 222 -14.81 -3.33 12.43
CA VAL A 222 -15.75 -4.46 12.60
C VAL A 222 -15.96 -4.77 14.08
N GLY A 223 -14.88 -4.89 14.85
CA GLY A 223 -14.97 -5.15 16.29
C GLY A 223 -15.74 -4.05 17.04
N ALA A 224 -15.39 -2.79 16.81
CA ALA A 224 -16.07 -1.64 17.41
C ALA A 224 -17.54 -1.57 16.98
N GLY A 225 -17.84 -1.87 15.72
CA GLY A 225 -19.20 -1.88 15.19
C GLY A 225 -20.10 -2.92 15.82
N VAL A 226 -19.61 -4.16 15.92
CA VAL A 226 -20.33 -5.25 16.58
C VAL A 226 -20.56 -4.92 18.06
N LEU A 227 -19.53 -4.45 18.76
CA LEU A 227 -19.64 -4.07 20.17
C LEU A 227 -20.65 -2.95 20.39
N ALA A 228 -20.63 -1.91 19.54
CA ALA A 228 -21.58 -0.80 19.63
C ALA A 228 -23.03 -1.26 19.39
N ILE A 229 -23.26 -2.14 18.40
CA ILE A 229 -24.60 -2.68 18.13
C ILE A 229 -25.09 -3.51 19.32
N VAL A 230 -24.26 -4.42 19.84
CA VAL A 230 -24.62 -5.28 20.98
C VAL A 230 -24.91 -4.45 22.22
N ALA A 231 -24.05 -3.47 22.53
CA ALA A 231 -24.26 -2.56 23.66
C ALA A 231 -25.53 -1.72 23.50
N GLY A 232 -25.75 -1.13 22.32
CA GLY A 232 -26.95 -0.34 22.03
C GLY A 232 -28.23 -1.16 22.12
N ALA A 233 -28.23 -2.40 21.63
CA ALA A 233 -29.35 -3.32 21.74
C ALA A 233 -29.62 -3.74 23.19
N ALA A 234 -28.57 -4.03 23.97
CA ALA A 234 -28.70 -4.37 25.38
C ALA A 234 -29.28 -3.21 26.19
N VAL A 235 -28.79 -1.98 25.99
CA VAL A 235 -29.33 -0.78 26.64
C VAL A 235 -30.81 -0.59 26.27
N LEU A 236 -31.16 -0.72 24.98
CA LEU A 236 -32.56 -0.60 24.55
C LEU A 236 -33.46 -1.62 25.24
N LEU A 237 -33.04 -2.88 25.28
CA LEU A 237 -33.82 -3.98 25.86
C LEU A 237 -33.98 -3.81 27.37
N ILE A 238 -32.92 -3.41 28.09
CA ILE A 238 -32.99 -3.11 29.53
C ILE A 238 -33.94 -1.95 29.80
N THR A 239 -33.89 -0.89 28.98
CA THR A 239 -34.75 0.28 29.12
C THR A 239 -36.22 -0.10 28.91
N LEU A 240 -36.52 -0.85 27.85
CA LEU A 240 -37.86 -1.35 27.54
C LEU A 240 -38.41 -2.28 28.64
N MET A 241 -37.55 -3.11 29.23
CA MET A 241 -37.95 -4.00 30.34
C MET A 241 -38.19 -3.28 31.66
N ARG A 242 -37.51 -2.16 31.92
CA ARG A 242 -37.67 -1.37 33.16
C ARG A 242 -38.78 -0.31 33.07
N GLY A 243 -39.18 0.09 31.86
CA GLY A 243 -40.21 1.11 31.67
C GLY A 243 -39.81 2.52 32.15
N GLU A 244 -38.51 2.75 32.39
CA GLU A 244 -37.96 4.03 32.81
C GLU A 244 -37.28 4.72 31.63
N ASP A 245 -37.58 6.00 31.40
CA ASP A 245 -36.84 6.86 30.47
C ASP A 245 -35.47 7.22 31.06
N GLY A 246 -34.56 6.25 31.14
CA GLY A 246 -33.19 6.47 31.61
C GLY A 246 -32.38 7.29 30.60
N GLU A 247 -31.52 8.20 31.07
CA GLU A 247 -30.62 9.00 30.23
C GLU A 247 -29.77 8.14 29.26
N MET A 248 -29.48 6.90 29.64
CA MET A 248 -28.74 5.94 28.82
C MET A 248 -29.49 5.52 27.53
N ALA A 249 -30.83 5.53 27.55
CA ALA A 249 -31.68 5.14 26.42
C ALA A 249 -31.51 6.08 25.22
N ARG A 250 -31.22 7.36 25.48
CA ARG A 250 -30.95 8.37 24.44
C ARG A 250 -29.75 8.01 23.56
N TRP A 251 -28.80 7.23 24.10
CA TRP A 251 -27.59 6.81 23.39
C TRP A 251 -27.77 5.54 22.56
N SER A 252 -28.81 4.74 22.82
CA SER A 252 -29.04 3.47 22.11
C SER A 252 -29.17 3.62 20.58
N PRO A 253 -29.98 4.57 20.04
CA PRO A 253 -30.06 4.77 18.59
C PRO A 253 -28.71 5.17 17.97
N TRP A 254 -27.91 5.96 18.68
CA TRP A 254 -26.58 6.38 18.24
C TRP A 254 -25.59 5.22 18.24
N MET A 255 -25.63 4.34 19.23
CA MET A 255 -24.80 3.13 19.28
C MET A 255 -25.15 2.14 18.16
N LEU A 256 -26.45 1.91 17.91
CA LEU A 256 -26.92 1.05 16.83
C LEU A 256 -26.56 1.64 15.45
N GLY A 257 -26.88 2.92 15.22
CA GLY A 257 -26.59 3.61 13.96
C GLY A 257 -25.09 3.76 13.69
N GLY A 258 -24.31 4.16 14.70
CA GLY A 258 -22.87 4.28 14.61
C GLY A 258 -22.19 2.94 14.37
N GLY A 259 -22.66 1.87 15.03
CA GLY A 259 -22.16 0.52 14.81
C GLY A 259 -22.44 0.04 13.39
N ALA A 260 -23.66 0.21 12.87
CA ALA A 260 -23.99 -0.11 11.48
C ALA A 260 -23.13 0.69 10.47
N ALA A 261 -22.97 2.00 10.69
CA ALA A 261 -22.14 2.85 9.85
C ALA A 261 -20.67 2.38 9.83
N SER A 262 -20.12 1.95 10.97
CA SER A 262 -18.75 1.44 11.05
C SER A 262 -18.55 0.13 10.27
N LEU A 263 -19.56 -0.75 10.24
CA LEU A 263 -19.53 -1.98 9.43
C LEU A 263 -19.56 -1.65 7.93
N VAL A 264 -20.42 -0.73 7.51
CA VAL A 264 -20.47 -0.25 6.11
C VAL A 264 -19.12 0.38 5.72
N ALA A 265 -18.55 1.21 6.58
CA ALA A 265 -17.24 1.82 6.36
C ALA A 265 -16.13 0.76 6.24
N ALA A 266 -16.14 -0.28 7.09
CA ALA A 266 -15.17 -1.37 7.01
C ALA A 266 -15.23 -2.10 5.66
N VAL A 267 -16.44 -2.43 5.18
CA VAL A 267 -16.65 -3.06 3.87
C VAL A 267 -16.14 -2.15 2.74
N LEU A 268 -16.47 -0.86 2.78
CA LEU A 268 -16.04 0.11 1.78
C LEU A 268 -14.51 0.25 1.76
N ILE A 269 -13.86 0.27 2.91
CA ILE A 269 -12.39 0.33 3.01
C ILE A 269 -11.75 -0.91 2.39
N VAL A 270 -12.28 -2.11 2.66
CA VAL A 270 -11.78 -3.36 2.06
C VAL A 270 -11.97 -3.35 0.54
N TYR A 271 -13.11 -2.86 0.05
CA TYR A 271 -13.38 -2.73 -1.38
C TYR A 271 -12.39 -1.77 -2.07
N LEU A 272 -12.20 -0.58 -1.49
CA LEU A 272 -11.26 0.42 -2.00
C LEU A 272 -9.81 -0.09 -1.95
N ARG A 273 -9.44 -0.84 -0.91
CA ARG A 273 -8.14 -1.51 -0.79
C ARG A 273 -7.89 -2.47 -1.96
N SER A 274 -8.89 -3.30 -2.30
CA SER A 274 -8.80 -4.22 -3.43
C SER A 274 -8.55 -3.51 -4.76
N ARG A 275 -9.31 -2.44 -5.03
CA ARG A 275 -9.09 -1.63 -6.24
C ARG A 275 -7.70 -1.01 -6.29
N ARG A 276 -7.22 -0.48 -5.16
CA ARG A 276 -5.87 0.12 -5.06
C ARG A 276 -4.77 -0.92 -5.27
N GLN A 277 -4.89 -2.11 -4.69
CA GLN A 277 -3.91 -3.18 -4.88
C GLN A 277 -3.78 -3.59 -6.35
N LEU A 278 -4.91 -3.68 -7.07
CA LEU A 278 -4.91 -3.95 -8.51
C LEU A 278 -4.22 -2.83 -9.30
N GLN A 279 -4.50 -1.57 -8.98
CA GLN A 279 -3.83 -0.43 -9.61
C GLN A 279 -2.32 -0.42 -9.33
N SER A 280 -1.91 -0.70 -8.10
CA SER A 280 -0.50 -0.78 -7.72
C SER A 280 0.22 -1.91 -8.44
N ALA A 281 -0.39 -3.10 -8.54
CA ALA A 281 0.17 -4.21 -9.28
C ALA A 281 0.35 -3.89 -10.77
N ARG A 282 -0.64 -3.24 -11.40
CA ARG A 282 -0.54 -2.79 -12.79
C ARG A 282 0.57 -1.76 -12.99
N ARG A 283 0.70 -0.79 -12.09
CA ARG A 283 1.77 0.21 -12.15
C ARG A 283 3.14 -0.40 -11.93
N ALA A 284 3.27 -1.33 -10.99
CA ALA A 284 4.52 -2.05 -10.76
C ALA A 284 4.95 -2.84 -12.00
N ARG A 285 4.01 -3.56 -12.63
CA ARG A 285 4.24 -4.25 -13.91
C ARG A 285 4.66 -3.28 -15.03
N ALA A 286 3.95 -2.16 -15.17
CA ALA A 286 4.27 -1.16 -16.20
C ALA A 286 5.67 -0.54 -16.03
N CYS A 287 6.18 -0.49 -14.80
CA CYS A 287 7.50 0.06 -14.48
C CYS A 287 8.60 -1.00 -14.40
N GLU A 288 8.27 -2.26 -14.64
CA GLU A 288 9.22 -3.36 -14.54
C GLU A 288 10.43 -3.09 -15.43
N TRP A 289 11.61 -3.19 -14.84
CA TRP A 289 12.87 -3.00 -15.53
C TRP A 289 13.11 -4.15 -16.51
N ILE A 290 13.31 -3.80 -17.78
CA ILE A 290 13.69 -4.74 -18.83
C ILE A 290 15.16 -4.49 -19.14
N GLY A 291 16.04 -5.30 -18.55
CA GLY A 291 17.48 -5.21 -18.72
C GLY A 291 18.19 -6.17 -17.77
N HIS A 292 19.53 -6.18 -17.77
CA HIS A 292 20.26 -6.92 -16.74
C HIS A 292 19.88 -6.37 -15.37
N ALA A 293 19.38 -7.24 -14.50
CA ALA A 293 18.95 -6.84 -13.17
C ALA A 293 20.13 -6.20 -12.42
N PRO A 294 19.93 -5.09 -11.70
CA PRO A 294 20.95 -4.60 -10.79
C PRO A 294 21.34 -5.75 -9.84
N PRO A 295 22.64 -5.92 -9.52
CA PRO A 295 23.07 -6.98 -8.61
C PRO A 295 22.28 -6.85 -7.31
N GLY A 296 21.53 -7.89 -6.97
CA GLY A 296 20.83 -7.95 -5.69
C GLY A 296 21.86 -7.86 -4.57
N GLU A 297 21.57 -7.10 -3.52
CA GLU A 297 22.31 -7.25 -2.26
C GLU A 297 22.09 -8.70 -1.80
N GLU A 298 23.17 -9.50 -1.81
CA GLU A 298 23.20 -10.70 -0.99
C GLU A 298 22.82 -10.27 0.44
N PRO A 299 21.86 -10.95 1.10
CA PRO A 299 21.56 -10.66 2.49
C PRO A 299 22.88 -10.73 3.27
N PRO A 300 23.17 -9.79 4.19
CA PRO A 300 24.39 -9.87 4.99
C PRO A 300 24.45 -11.27 5.60
N ALA A 301 25.56 -11.96 5.36
CA ALA A 301 25.82 -13.24 5.98
C ALA A 301 25.64 -13.05 7.50
N LEU A 302 24.61 -13.71 8.04
CA LEU A 302 24.37 -13.78 9.48
C LEU A 302 25.54 -14.46 10.17
#